data_AF-A0A7Y1Y8K7-F1
#
_entry.id   AF-A0A7Y1Y8K7-F1
#
_cell.length_a   1.000
_cell.length_b   1.000
_cell.length_c   1.000
_cell.angle_alpha   90.00
_cell.angle_beta   90.00
_cell.angle_gamma   90.00
#
_symmetry.space_group_name_H-M   'P 1'
#
loop_
_entity.id
_entity.type
_entity.pdbx_description
1 polymer ?
#
loop_
_entity_poly.entity_id
_entity_poly.type
_entity_poly.pdbx_seq_one_letter_code
_entity_poly.pdbx_strand_id
1 'polypeptide(L)'
;YGAELGYGATELILALLLVQFAGIPFALIFGRIPDRTESRRRAFLAFIIFNAIALPLVGVIGARVLDADTVGRPGAPFETSGEFVGEGEYGTDSFGVIPAGSWELRSEDQLGTGARRDYGFTEATGSQLRFTFTGREIEITYRAGPDGGSHAVLVDNLEPTEIEGFTIDGYAPDVSEPTGEDGLTIDAFNKKERFEEVARIDVGTPGEHELILVNLRNLEEGGTVMGIGRIEVLDPTRTSSLGTILGLLVIVELIGLAFAFGPGRNLVGGIIDRFDTKHTLLLSLVVYSIIAVWGFILNAVIEFWFLAFMVATVQGGSQALSRSLYAAMSPTSQSGEFFGFFSIMSKFSALIGPLVFFGAVQAFGSSRPAVLAIIVFFIVGGLLLRRVDVAEGRRVARAADAGTLDD
;
A
#
# COMPACT_ATOMS: atom_id res chain seq x y z
N TYR A 1 2.32 0.14 3.40
CA TYR A 1 0.87 0.36 3.63
C TYR A 1 -0.01 -0.28 2.55
N GLY A 2 -0.26 0.32 1.38
CA GLY A 2 -1.19 -0.28 0.41
C GLY A 2 -0.77 -1.69 -0.09
N ALA A 3 0.53 -1.89 -0.34
CA ALA A 3 1.07 -3.21 -0.67
C ALA A 3 0.93 -4.23 0.48
N GLU A 4 1.09 -3.80 1.74
CA GLU A 4 0.86 -4.65 2.93
C GLU A 4 -0.62 -5.03 3.12
N LEU A 5 -1.54 -4.32 2.45
CA LEU A 5 -2.94 -4.69 2.41
C LEU A 5 -3.27 -5.63 1.25
N GLY A 6 -2.26 -6.12 0.51
CA GLY A 6 -2.47 -7.00 -0.64
C GLY A 6 -3.05 -6.29 -1.86
N TYR A 7 -2.87 -4.97 -2.00
CA TYR A 7 -3.30 -4.24 -3.20
C TYR A 7 -2.26 -4.34 -4.31
N GLY A 8 -2.72 -4.50 -5.56
CA GLY A 8 -1.85 -4.66 -6.71
C GLY A 8 -1.07 -3.39 -7.06
N ALA A 9 0.12 -3.54 -7.66
CA ALA A 9 0.97 -2.41 -8.04
C ALA A 9 0.23 -1.38 -8.94
N THR A 10 -0.57 -1.87 -9.89
CA THR A 10 -1.40 -1.04 -10.78
C THR A 10 -2.37 -0.16 -9.98
N GLU A 11 -3.06 -0.72 -8.98
CA GLU A 11 -4.00 0.02 -8.14
C GLU A 11 -3.29 1.12 -7.34
N LEU A 12 -2.10 0.82 -6.79
CA LEU A 12 -1.31 1.78 -6.03
C LEU A 12 -0.80 2.94 -6.89
N ILE A 13 -0.32 2.65 -8.09
CA ILE A 13 0.15 3.68 -9.04
C ILE A 13 -1.02 4.57 -9.47
N LEU A 14 -2.17 3.97 -9.84
CA LEU A 14 -3.34 4.73 -10.26
C LEU A 14 -3.94 5.55 -9.11
N ALA A 15 -3.95 5.04 -7.87
CA ALA A 15 -4.38 5.80 -6.71
C ALA A 15 -3.48 7.00 -6.45
N LEU A 16 -2.16 6.85 -6.59
CA LEU A 16 -1.22 7.97 -6.49
C LEU A 16 -1.51 9.04 -7.56
N LEU A 17 -1.72 8.63 -8.81
CA LEU A 17 -2.09 9.54 -9.90
C LEU A 17 -3.42 10.25 -9.61
N LEU A 18 -4.43 9.53 -9.12
CA LEU A 18 -5.71 10.11 -8.73
C LEU A 18 -5.51 11.22 -7.70
N VAL A 19 -4.72 10.99 -6.64
CA VAL A 19 -4.45 12.01 -5.61
C VAL A 19 -3.81 13.26 -6.21
N GLN A 20 -2.86 13.09 -7.12
CA GLN A 20 -2.16 14.20 -7.77
C GLN A 20 -3.09 15.05 -8.64
N PHE A 21 -3.88 14.41 -9.50
CA PHE A 21 -4.77 15.12 -10.43
C PHE A 21 -6.01 15.68 -9.75
N ALA A 22 -6.67 14.91 -8.88
CA ALA A 22 -7.82 15.39 -8.12
C ALA A 22 -7.41 16.49 -7.13
N GLY A 23 -6.17 16.46 -6.60
CA GLY A 23 -5.70 17.47 -5.68
C GLY A 23 -5.65 18.90 -6.24
N ILE A 24 -5.49 19.08 -7.56
CA ILE A 24 -5.40 20.40 -8.20
C ILE A 24 -6.69 21.23 -8.05
N PRO A 25 -7.87 20.78 -8.51
CA PRO A 25 -9.10 21.54 -8.34
C PRO A 25 -9.44 21.75 -6.86
N PHE A 26 -9.16 20.76 -6.00
CA PHE A 26 -9.39 20.93 -4.57
C PHE A 26 -8.46 21.95 -3.91
N ALA A 27 -7.20 22.06 -4.34
CA ALA A 27 -6.30 23.12 -3.89
C ALA A 27 -6.86 24.51 -4.20
N LEU A 28 -7.42 24.66 -5.40
CA LEU A 28 -8.07 25.88 -5.88
C LEU A 28 -9.35 26.21 -5.10
N ILE A 29 -10.14 25.20 -4.73
CA ILE A 29 -11.34 25.32 -3.91
C ILE A 29 -10.94 25.74 -2.48
N PHE A 30 -10.04 25.01 -1.85
CA PHE A 30 -9.56 25.28 -0.49
C PHE A 30 -8.93 26.67 -0.36
N GLY A 31 -8.11 27.07 -1.34
CA GLY A 31 -7.47 28.39 -1.37
C GLY A 31 -8.46 29.56 -1.43
N ARG A 32 -9.65 29.34 -2.00
CA ARG A 32 -10.70 30.36 -2.18
C ARG A 32 -11.72 30.41 -1.04
N ILE A 33 -11.79 29.39 -0.17
CA ILE A 33 -12.72 29.39 0.98
C ILE A 33 -12.49 30.61 1.91
N PRO A 34 -11.25 30.97 2.29
CA PRO A 34 -10.99 32.12 3.16
C PRO A 34 -11.21 33.49 2.51
N ASP A 35 -11.30 33.55 1.18
CA ASP A 35 -11.44 34.81 0.46
C ASP A 35 -12.88 35.33 0.59
N ARG A 36 -13.02 36.47 1.28
CA ARG A 36 -14.33 37.08 1.50
C ARG A 36 -14.96 37.62 0.23
N THR A 37 -14.16 37.87 -0.82
CA THR A 37 -14.62 38.39 -2.11
C THR A 37 -15.14 37.29 -3.04
N GLU A 38 -14.79 36.02 -2.79
CA GLU A 38 -15.24 34.91 -3.61
C GLU A 38 -16.73 34.61 -3.39
N SER A 39 -17.52 34.76 -4.46
CA SER A 39 -18.97 34.55 -4.45
C SER A 39 -19.35 33.09 -4.20
N ARG A 40 -18.49 32.14 -4.59
CA ARG A 40 -18.73 30.69 -4.46
C ARG A 40 -18.18 30.09 -3.17
N ARG A 41 -17.63 30.88 -2.23
CA ARG A 41 -17.00 30.36 -1.00
C ARG A 41 -17.92 29.42 -0.21
N ARG A 42 -19.24 29.69 -0.21
CA ARG A 42 -20.24 28.84 0.44
C ARG A 42 -20.40 27.49 -0.25
N ALA A 43 -20.45 27.47 -1.58
CA ALA A 43 -20.51 26.21 -2.32
C ALA A 43 -19.23 25.38 -2.12
N PHE A 44 -18.07 26.03 -2.15
CA PHE A 44 -16.78 25.37 -1.89
C PHE A 44 -16.72 24.74 -0.51
N LEU A 45 -17.07 25.47 0.55
CA LEU A 45 -17.10 24.90 1.89
C LEU A 45 -18.11 23.75 2.01
N ALA A 46 -19.30 23.89 1.42
CA ALA A 46 -20.30 22.82 1.40
C ALA A 46 -19.78 21.56 0.70
N PHE A 47 -19.04 21.71 -0.40
CA PHE A 47 -18.45 20.60 -1.13
C PHE A 47 -17.36 19.88 -0.33
N ILE A 48 -16.51 20.62 0.38
CA ILE A 48 -15.50 20.02 1.27
C ILE A 48 -16.15 19.27 2.43
N ILE A 49 -17.15 19.86 3.08
CA ILE A 49 -17.87 19.21 4.19
C ILE A 49 -18.62 17.98 3.69
N PHE A 50 -19.25 18.06 2.52
CA PHE A 50 -19.89 16.92 1.88
C PHE A 50 -18.88 15.78 1.69
N ASN A 51 -17.73 16.05 1.07
CA ASN A 51 -16.70 15.05 0.83
C ASN A 51 -16.13 14.44 2.12
N ALA A 52 -15.91 15.25 3.16
CA ALA A 52 -15.43 14.79 4.46
C ALA A 52 -16.39 13.80 5.16
N ILE A 53 -17.67 13.78 4.78
CA ILE A 53 -18.70 12.90 5.35
C ILE A 53 -19.07 11.78 4.38
N ALA A 54 -19.37 12.12 3.13
CA ALA A 54 -19.88 11.22 2.13
C ALA A 54 -18.84 10.18 1.70
N LEU A 55 -17.56 10.57 1.55
CA LEU A 55 -16.53 9.62 1.10
C LEU A 55 -16.31 8.49 2.12
N PRO A 56 -16.09 8.76 3.44
CA PRO A 56 -16.04 7.69 4.43
C PRO A 56 -17.32 6.87 4.47
N LEU A 57 -18.48 7.53 4.45
CA LEU A 57 -19.78 6.85 4.56
C LEU A 57 -20.00 5.88 3.40
N VAL A 58 -19.82 6.33 2.16
CA VAL A 58 -20.03 5.52 0.96
C VAL A 58 -18.96 4.43 0.85
N GLY A 59 -17.69 4.73 1.13
CA GLY A 59 -16.63 3.73 1.12
C GLY A 59 -16.91 2.60 2.12
N VAL A 60 -17.26 2.95 3.36
CA VAL A 60 -17.55 2.00 4.44
C VAL A 60 -18.84 1.21 4.20
N ILE A 61 -19.92 1.85 3.71
CA ILE A 61 -21.16 1.14 3.38
C ILE A 61 -20.96 0.25 2.17
N GLY A 62 -20.33 0.75 1.11
CA GLY A 62 -20.03 0.00 -0.11
C GLY A 62 -19.19 -1.23 0.20
N ALA A 63 -18.18 -1.10 1.07
CA ALA A 63 -17.36 -2.22 1.54
C ALA A 63 -18.14 -3.32 2.26
N ARG A 64 -19.34 -3.04 2.79
CA ARG A 64 -20.20 -4.01 3.50
C ARG A 64 -21.36 -4.54 2.68
N VAL A 65 -21.92 -3.72 1.80
CA VAL A 65 -23.16 -4.01 1.08
C VAL A 65 -22.91 -4.63 -0.29
N LEU A 66 -21.85 -4.22 -0.98
CA LEU A 66 -21.53 -4.70 -2.32
C LEU A 66 -20.77 -6.03 -2.27
N ASP A 67 -20.76 -6.71 -3.42
CA ASP A 67 -20.09 -8.01 -3.62
C ASP A 67 -18.58 -7.89 -3.38
N ALA A 68 -18.00 -8.89 -2.73
CA ALA A 68 -16.60 -8.90 -2.30
C ALA A 68 -15.64 -8.64 -3.47
N ASP A 69 -15.87 -9.31 -4.61
CA ASP A 69 -15.07 -9.20 -5.84
C ASP A 69 -15.24 -7.85 -6.56
N THR A 70 -16.31 -7.12 -6.26
CA THR A 70 -16.50 -5.76 -6.80
C THR A 70 -15.69 -4.76 -5.99
N VAL A 71 -15.68 -4.91 -4.67
CA VAL A 71 -15.10 -3.93 -3.74
C VAL A 71 -13.71 -4.28 -3.22
N GLY A 72 -13.18 -5.45 -3.57
CA GLY A 72 -11.91 -5.96 -3.08
C GLY A 72 -11.89 -6.16 -1.58
N ARG A 73 -12.93 -6.81 -1.04
CA ARG A 73 -12.92 -7.32 0.33
C ARG A 73 -12.04 -8.59 0.35
N PRO A 74 -11.24 -8.84 1.40
CA PRO A 74 -10.52 -10.11 1.53
C PRO A 74 -11.46 -11.30 1.32
N GLY A 75 -10.96 -12.30 0.61
CA GLY A 75 -11.63 -13.60 0.52
C GLY A 75 -11.79 -14.25 1.89
N ALA A 76 -12.65 -15.27 1.96
CA ALA A 76 -12.66 -16.14 3.13
C ALA A 76 -11.29 -16.84 3.23
N PRO A 77 -10.73 -16.98 4.44
CA PRO A 77 -9.47 -17.68 4.60
C PRO A 77 -9.54 -19.10 4.03
N PHE A 78 -8.47 -19.56 3.37
CA PHE A 78 -8.35 -20.96 3.01
C PHE A 78 -8.10 -21.78 4.27
N GLU A 79 -9.09 -22.58 4.67
CA GLU A 79 -9.01 -23.41 5.87
C GLU A 79 -8.42 -24.79 5.55
N THR A 80 -7.72 -25.37 6.53
CA THR A 80 -7.21 -26.74 6.42
C THR A 80 -8.36 -27.75 6.44
N SER A 81 -8.43 -28.61 5.43
CA SER A 81 -9.47 -29.64 5.26
C SER A 81 -8.83 -30.99 4.95
N GLY A 82 -8.89 -31.93 5.91
CA GLY A 82 -8.33 -33.27 5.71
C GLY A 82 -6.81 -33.24 5.49
N GLU A 83 -6.37 -33.60 4.29
CA GLU A 83 -4.96 -33.57 3.87
C GLU A 83 -4.54 -32.26 3.20
N PHE A 84 -5.49 -31.38 2.86
CA PHE A 84 -5.22 -30.10 2.22
C PHE A 84 -5.02 -29.03 3.28
N VAL A 85 -3.81 -28.48 3.35
CA VAL A 85 -3.48 -27.43 4.32
C VAL A 85 -3.90 -26.06 3.80
N GLY A 86 -4.41 -25.22 4.69
CA GLY A 86 -4.90 -23.88 4.37
C GLY A 86 -3.78 -22.83 4.29
N GLU A 87 -4.15 -21.55 4.43
CA GLU A 87 -3.20 -20.43 4.55
C GLU A 87 -2.15 -20.68 5.62
N GLY A 88 -0.89 -20.34 5.31
CA GLY A 88 0.19 -20.38 6.27
C GLY A 88 1.52 -20.88 5.70
N GLU A 89 2.46 -21.06 6.61
CA GLU A 89 3.84 -21.42 6.34
C GLU A 89 4.12 -22.89 6.70
N TYR A 90 4.66 -23.65 5.75
CA TYR A 90 4.93 -25.08 5.89
C TYR A 90 6.41 -25.37 5.60
N GLY A 91 7.14 -25.79 6.63
CA GLY A 91 8.51 -26.31 6.48
C GLY A 91 8.53 -27.70 5.86
N THR A 92 9.70 -28.22 5.54
CA THR A 92 9.84 -29.55 4.93
C THR A 92 9.45 -30.72 5.83
N ASP A 93 9.30 -30.48 7.14
CA ASP A 93 8.82 -31.41 8.15
C ASP A 93 7.36 -31.14 8.59
N SER A 94 6.71 -30.12 8.01
CA SER A 94 5.33 -29.76 8.35
C SER A 94 4.30 -30.77 7.84
N PHE A 95 3.14 -30.81 8.51
CA PHE A 95 1.97 -31.52 8.01
C PHE A 95 1.57 -31.02 6.62
N GLY A 96 1.22 -31.95 5.72
CA GLY A 96 0.91 -31.66 4.31
C GLY A 96 2.12 -31.69 3.37
N VAL A 97 3.36 -31.62 3.90
CA VAL A 97 4.59 -31.76 3.11
C VAL A 97 5.11 -33.19 3.21
N ILE A 98 5.10 -33.92 2.09
CA ILE A 98 5.47 -35.33 2.02
C ILE A 98 6.72 -35.47 1.13
N PRO A 99 7.92 -35.46 1.71
CA PRO A 99 9.14 -35.80 0.98
C PRO A 99 9.16 -37.29 0.61
N ALA A 100 9.38 -37.58 -0.67
CA ALA A 100 9.58 -38.93 -1.19
C ALA A 100 10.99 -39.06 -1.78
N GLY A 101 11.70 -40.12 -1.42
CA GLY A 101 13.11 -40.33 -1.78
C GLY A 101 14.06 -40.01 -0.63
N SER A 102 15.30 -39.70 -0.95
CA SER A 102 16.35 -39.46 0.04
C SER A 102 16.41 -37.99 0.40
N TRP A 103 15.85 -37.62 1.56
CA TRP A 103 15.83 -36.26 2.08
C TRP A 103 16.62 -36.15 3.39
N GLU A 104 17.37 -35.07 3.53
CA GLU A 104 18.10 -34.71 4.75
C GLU A 104 17.64 -33.32 5.21
N LEU A 105 17.12 -33.22 6.44
CA LEU A 105 16.83 -31.94 7.06
C LEU A 105 18.11 -31.38 7.66
N ARG A 106 18.45 -30.14 7.31
CA ARG A 106 19.59 -29.39 7.87
C ARG A 106 19.06 -28.15 8.57
N SER A 107 19.43 -27.97 9.83
CA SER A 107 18.98 -26.83 10.62
C SER A 107 19.70 -25.54 10.24
N GLU A 108 19.06 -24.39 10.44
CA GLU A 108 19.63 -23.05 10.14
C GLU A 108 21.07 -22.90 10.67
N ASP A 109 21.33 -23.31 11.92
CA ASP A 109 22.65 -23.23 12.58
C ASP A 109 23.76 -24.03 11.87
N GLN A 110 23.38 -25.01 11.05
CA GLN A 110 24.30 -25.87 10.29
C GLN A 110 24.53 -25.33 8.87
N LEU A 111 23.75 -24.34 8.44
CA LEU A 111 23.80 -23.75 7.12
C LEU A 111 24.74 -22.53 7.12
N GLY A 112 25.25 -22.19 5.94
CA GLY A 112 26.14 -21.06 5.76
C GLY A 112 25.45 -19.71 6.00
N THR A 113 26.21 -18.63 5.85
CA THR A 113 25.66 -17.27 5.96
C THR A 113 24.56 -17.03 4.92
N GLY A 114 23.34 -16.73 5.37
CA GLY A 114 22.23 -16.34 4.48
C GLY A 114 20.94 -17.13 4.72
N ALA A 115 21.03 -18.35 5.23
CA ALA A 115 19.85 -19.11 5.67
C ALA A 115 19.20 -18.43 6.89
N ARG A 116 17.87 -18.46 6.95
CA ARG A 116 17.07 -17.94 8.09
C ARG A 116 16.06 -18.95 8.61
N ARG A 117 16.23 -20.22 8.22
CA ARG A 117 15.34 -21.34 8.49
C ARG A 117 16.02 -22.67 8.20
N ASP A 118 15.35 -23.74 8.61
CA ASP A 118 15.73 -25.12 8.28
C ASP A 118 15.40 -25.43 6.81
N TYR A 119 16.20 -26.30 6.20
CA TYR A 119 16.04 -26.70 4.81
C TYR A 119 16.06 -28.22 4.68
N GLY A 120 15.14 -28.76 3.89
CA GLY A 120 15.19 -30.14 3.41
C GLY A 120 16.01 -30.21 2.13
N PHE A 121 17.02 -31.06 2.11
CA PHE A 121 17.91 -31.28 0.97
C PHE A 121 17.74 -32.66 0.37
N THR A 122 17.87 -32.75 -0.95
CA THR A 122 18.06 -34.00 -1.66
C THR A 122 19.05 -33.82 -2.81
N GLU A 123 19.94 -34.79 -3.00
CA GLU A 123 20.88 -34.83 -4.12
C GLU A 123 20.46 -35.88 -5.17
N ALA A 124 19.48 -36.72 -4.82
CA ALA A 124 19.02 -37.81 -5.65
C ALA A 124 17.99 -37.31 -6.66
N THR A 125 18.37 -37.34 -7.94
CA THR A 125 17.46 -37.06 -9.05
C THR A 125 16.26 -38.01 -9.02
N GLY A 126 15.06 -37.48 -9.26
CA GLY A 126 13.79 -38.18 -9.17
C GLY A 126 13.17 -38.17 -7.76
N SER A 127 13.87 -37.69 -6.73
CA SER A 127 13.24 -37.44 -5.43
C SER A 127 12.15 -36.38 -5.58
N GLN A 128 11.06 -36.56 -4.85
CA GLN A 128 9.87 -35.72 -4.96
C GLN A 128 9.55 -35.07 -3.62
N LEU A 129 8.91 -33.91 -3.67
CA LEU A 129 8.28 -33.28 -2.53
C LEU A 129 6.83 -33.00 -2.91
N ARG A 130 5.90 -33.72 -2.29
CA ARG A 130 4.47 -33.52 -2.49
C ARG A 130 3.93 -32.55 -1.44
N PHE A 131 3.04 -31.68 -1.84
CA PHE A 131 2.37 -30.72 -0.98
C PHE A 131 0.92 -30.52 -1.39
N THR A 132 -0.02 -30.83 -0.49
CA THR A 132 -1.46 -30.69 -0.73
C THR A 132 -2.00 -29.48 0.01
N PHE A 133 -2.61 -28.53 -0.70
CA PHE A 133 -3.06 -27.28 -0.12
C PHE A 133 -4.44 -26.85 -0.61
N THR A 134 -5.15 -26.08 0.22
CA THR A 134 -6.31 -25.31 -0.19
C THR A 134 -5.85 -23.88 -0.41
N GLY A 135 -5.91 -23.38 -1.64
CA GLY A 135 -5.42 -22.05 -1.97
C GLY A 135 -5.53 -21.72 -3.45
N ARG A 136 -4.90 -20.62 -3.85
CA ARG A 136 -4.73 -20.23 -5.26
C ARG A 136 -3.25 -20.02 -5.58
N GLU A 137 -2.54 -19.32 -4.70
CA GLU A 137 -1.15 -19.00 -4.92
C GLU A 137 -0.29 -19.54 -3.80
N ILE A 138 0.90 -20.00 -4.17
CA ILE A 138 1.90 -20.49 -3.22
C ILE A 138 3.25 -19.82 -3.50
N GLU A 139 4.05 -19.73 -2.45
CA GLU A 139 5.42 -19.28 -2.50
C GLU A 139 6.35 -20.38 -2.01
N ILE A 140 7.34 -20.75 -2.82
CA ILE A 140 8.35 -21.74 -2.47
C ILE A 140 9.65 -21.01 -2.19
N THR A 141 10.11 -21.09 -0.95
CA THR A 141 11.44 -20.66 -0.55
C THR A 141 12.43 -21.79 -0.77
N TYR A 142 13.42 -21.58 -1.65
CA TYR A 142 14.40 -22.58 -2.03
C TYR A 142 15.84 -22.04 -1.89
N ARG A 143 16.80 -22.95 -2.01
CA ARG A 143 18.24 -22.66 -2.00
C ARG A 143 18.74 -22.74 -3.43
N ALA A 144 19.50 -21.73 -3.86
CA ALA A 144 20.21 -21.73 -5.13
C ALA A 144 21.73 -21.80 -4.89
N GLY A 145 22.46 -22.56 -5.69
CA GLY A 145 23.90 -22.67 -5.55
C GLY A 145 24.61 -23.43 -6.68
N PRO A 146 25.94 -23.57 -6.62
CA PRO A 146 26.72 -24.07 -7.77
C PRO A 146 26.42 -25.53 -8.13
N ASP A 147 25.93 -26.29 -7.17
CA ASP A 147 25.49 -27.68 -7.24
C ASP A 147 23.96 -27.81 -7.37
N GLY A 148 23.24 -26.69 -7.51
CA GLY A 148 21.80 -26.64 -7.65
C GLY A 148 21.30 -27.39 -8.87
N GLY A 149 20.32 -28.26 -8.67
CA GLY A 149 19.59 -28.95 -9.73
C GLY A 149 18.50 -28.08 -10.36
N SER A 150 17.76 -28.68 -11.29
CA SER A 150 16.50 -28.11 -11.78
C SER A 150 15.34 -28.77 -11.03
N HIS A 151 14.24 -28.06 -10.81
CA HIS A 151 13.11 -28.60 -10.04
C HIS A 151 11.86 -28.50 -10.89
N ALA A 152 11.32 -29.62 -11.36
CA ALA A 152 10.03 -29.58 -12.04
C ALA A 152 8.93 -29.32 -11.02
N VAL A 153 7.99 -28.44 -11.38
CA VAL A 153 6.82 -28.08 -10.59
C VAL A 153 5.61 -28.69 -11.30
N LEU A 154 4.81 -29.49 -10.61
CA LEU A 154 3.59 -30.10 -11.16
C LEU A 154 2.43 -29.75 -10.24
N VAL A 155 1.31 -29.27 -10.78
CA VAL A 155 0.11 -28.92 -9.99
C VAL A 155 -1.08 -29.66 -10.58
N ASP A 156 -1.79 -30.47 -9.81
CA ASP A 156 -3.00 -31.23 -10.23
C ASP A 156 -2.87 -32.08 -11.51
N ASN A 157 -1.65 -32.40 -11.93
CA ASN A 157 -1.32 -32.95 -13.25
C ASN A 157 -1.59 -32.00 -14.44
N LEU A 158 -1.78 -30.69 -14.18
CA LEU A 158 -1.82 -29.64 -15.20
C LEU A 158 -0.47 -29.47 -15.87
N GLU A 159 -0.52 -29.21 -17.17
CA GLU A 159 0.68 -28.94 -17.94
C GLU A 159 1.18 -27.52 -17.63
N PRO A 160 2.49 -27.31 -17.68
CA PRO A 160 3.06 -26.04 -17.27
C PRO A 160 2.62 -24.78 -18.00
N THR A 161 2.25 -24.91 -19.28
CA THR A 161 1.67 -23.85 -20.11
C THR A 161 0.30 -23.40 -19.64
N GLU A 162 -0.37 -24.18 -18.79
CA GLU A 162 -1.71 -23.91 -18.28
C GLU A 162 -1.69 -23.04 -17.01
N ILE A 163 -0.51 -22.72 -16.48
CA ILE A 163 -0.32 -21.93 -15.26
C ILE A 163 -0.09 -20.44 -15.61
N GLU A 164 -1.03 -19.59 -15.22
CA GLU A 164 -1.00 -18.15 -15.50
C GLU A 164 0.00 -17.42 -14.58
N GLY A 165 0.89 -16.57 -15.12
CA GLY A 165 1.73 -15.65 -14.32
C GLY A 165 3.19 -16.05 -14.09
N PHE A 166 3.71 -17.10 -14.72
CA PHE A 166 5.11 -17.51 -14.58
C PHE A 166 6.06 -16.62 -15.42
N THR A 167 7.05 -15.97 -14.78
CA THR A 167 8.09 -15.18 -15.47
C THR A 167 9.47 -15.57 -14.96
N ILE A 168 10.37 -16.02 -15.85
CA ILE A 168 11.80 -16.16 -15.58
C ILE A 168 12.56 -15.30 -16.61
N ASP A 169 13.30 -14.30 -16.14
CA ASP A 169 14.20 -13.51 -16.99
C ASP A 169 15.42 -14.37 -17.42
N GLY A 170 15.58 -14.60 -18.73
CA GLY A 170 16.87 -15.01 -19.33
C GLY A 170 17.05 -16.45 -19.83
N TYR A 171 16.01 -17.16 -20.26
CA TYR A 171 16.09 -18.57 -20.70
C TYR A 171 16.46 -18.78 -22.19
N ALA A 172 17.25 -19.83 -22.49
CA ALA A 172 17.32 -20.48 -23.81
C ALA A 172 17.64 -22.00 -23.69
N PRO A 173 16.84 -22.92 -24.31
CA PRO A 173 16.93 -24.40 -24.21
C PRO A 173 17.93 -25.02 -25.21
N ASP A 174 18.33 -26.30 -25.29
CA ASP A 174 18.19 -27.64 -24.64
C ASP A 174 19.38 -28.48 -25.22
N VAL A 175 19.71 -29.68 -24.70
CA VAL A 175 19.94 -30.82 -25.62
C VAL A 175 19.69 -32.18 -24.95
N SER A 176 18.52 -32.77 -25.24
CA SER A 176 18.21 -34.22 -25.31
C SER A 176 17.39 -34.91 -24.21
N GLU A 177 16.51 -34.15 -23.55
CA GLU A 177 15.19 -34.59 -23.01
C GLU A 177 15.19 -35.56 -21.80
N PRO A 178 14.80 -35.06 -20.61
CA PRO A 178 13.38 -35.04 -20.30
C PRO A 178 12.93 -33.66 -19.79
N THR A 179 12.49 -32.82 -20.72
CA THR A 179 11.48 -31.79 -20.49
C THR A 179 10.44 -32.03 -21.57
N GLY A 180 9.24 -32.45 -21.19
CA GLY A 180 8.11 -32.36 -22.12
C GLY A 180 7.94 -30.90 -22.52
N GLU A 181 7.55 -30.68 -23.78
CA GLU A 181 7.15 -29.37 -24.32
C GLU A 181 6.08 -28.77 -23.41
N ASP A 182 6.43 -27.95 -22.39
CA ASP A 182 5.59 -26.82 -21.92
C ASP A 182 6.02 -26.04 -20.63
N GLY A 183 7.08 -26.36 -19.86
CA GLY A 183 7.79 -25.34 -19.03
C GLY A 183 7.35 -24.98 -17.58
N LEU A 184 7.48 -25.90 -16.60
CA LEU A 184 7.35 -25.60 -15.16
C LEU A 184 8.60 -26.13 -14.46
N THR A 185 9.70 -25.37 -14.52
CA THR A 185 10.94 -25.73 -13.83
C THR A 185 11.53 -24.54 -13.09
N ILE A 186 11.96 -24.75 -11.84
CA ILE A 186 12.77 -23.80 -11.08
C ILE A 186 14.24 -24.16 -11.31
N ASP A 187 15.05 -23.22 -11.81
CA ASP A 187 16.50 -23.39 -11.87
C ASP A 187 17.13 -22.95 -10.56
N ALA A 188 17.67 -23.91 -9.80
CA ALA A 188 18.36 -23.63 -8.55
C ALA A 188 19.88 -23.46 -8.74
N PHE A 189 20.39 -23.42 -9.97
CA PHE A 189 21.78 -23.11 -10.19
C PHE A 189 22.09 -21.64 -9.89
N ASN A 190 23.15 -21.40 -9.12
CA ASN A 190 23.74 -20.07 -8.95
C ASN A 190 25.24 -20.17 -8.67
N LYS A 191 26.04 -19.29 -9.28
CA LYS A 191 27.51 -19.26 -9.06
C LYS A 191 27.91 -19.05 -7.60
N LYS A 192 27.02 -18.47 -6.79
CA LYS A 192 27.20 -18.31 -5.34
C LYS A 192 26.02 -18.95 -4.65
N GLU A 193 26.30 -19.55 -3.50
CA GLU A 193 25.23 -20.03 -2.64
C GLU A 193 24.35 -18.88 -2.16
N ARG A 194 23.04 -19.08 -2.29
CA ARG A 194 21.98 -18.17 -1.86
C ARG A 194 20.85 -18.99 -1.24
N PHE A 195 20.40 -18.49 -0.10
CA PHE A 195 19.20 -18.97 0.57
C PHE A 195 18.13 -17.90 0.46
N GLU A 196 16.91 -18.25 0.84
CA GLU A 196 15.76 -17.36 0.77
C GLU A 196 15.40 -16.91 -0.67
N GLU A 197 15.78 -17.70 -1.68
CA GLU A 197 15.30 -17.49 -3.05
C GLU A 197 13.84 -17.94 -3.12
N VAL A 198 13.04 -17.26 -3.92
CA VAL A 198 11.58 -17.36 -3.90
C VAL A 198 11.04 -17.64 -5.30
N ALA A 199 10.22 -18.68 -5.43
CA ALA A 199 9.42 -18.96 -6.61
C ALA A 199 7.93 -18.87 -6.26
N ARG A 200 7.18 -18.03 -6.97
CA ARG A 200 5.72 -17.87 -6.80
C ARG A 200 4.99 -18.65 -7.89
N ILE A 201 3.95 -19.39 -7.50
CA ILE A 201 3.12 -20.20 -8.40
C ILE A 201 1.67 -19.81 -8.17
N ASP A 202 0.96 -19.41 -9.24
CA ASP A 202 -0.48 -19.12 -9.22
C ASP A 202 -1.22 -20.20 -10.01
N VAL A 203 -2.02 -21.02 -9.34
CA VAL A 203 -2.75 -22.15 -9.95
C VAL A 203 -4.03 -21.72 -10.67
N GLY A 204 -4.29 -20.42 -10.76
CA GLY A 204 -5.35 -19.83 -11.59
C GLY A 204 -6.76 -19.92 -11.00
N THR A 205 -7.09 -20.94 -10.21
CA THR A 205 -8.39 -21.07 -9.54
C THR A 205 -8.22 -21.39 -8.05
N PRO A 206 -8.97 -20.74 -7.14
CA PRO A 206 -8.93 -21.09 -5.74
C PRO A 206 -9.60 -22.45 -5.50
N GLY A 207 -8.93 -23.36 -4.80
CA GLY A 207 -9.44 -24.71 -4.55
C GLY A 207 -8.48 -25.59 -3.76
N GLU A 208 -8.78 -26.89 -3.72
CA GLU A 208 -7.86 -27.93 -3.23
C GLU A 208 -6.94 -28.37 -4.38
N HIS A 209 -5.62 -28.33 -4.14
CA HIS A 209 -4.60 -28.59 -5.14
C HIS A 209 -3.49 -29.49 -4.60
N GLU A 210 -2.89 -30.30 -5.47
CA GLU A 210 -1.67 -31.07 -5.20
C GLU A 210 -0.49 -30.49 -5.99
N LEU A 211 0.53 -30.01 -5.28
CA LEU A 211 1.83 -29.66 -5.82
C LEU A 211 2.79 -30.84 -5.68
N ILE A 212 3.56 -31.14 -6.73
CA ILE A 212 4.70 -32.06 -6.70
C ILE A 212 5.93 -31.36 -7.25
N LEU A 213 6.96 -31.21 -6.42
CA LEU A 213 8.29 -30.83 -6.86
C LEU A 213 9.09 -32.08 -7.17
N VAL A 214 9.74 -32.13 -8.32
CA VAL A 214 10.60 -33.26 -8.72
C VAL A 214 12.02 -32.76 -8.91
N ASN A 215 12.97 -33.36 -8.19
CA ASN A 215 14.37 -33.03 -8.32
C ASN A 215 14.94 -33.57 -9.64
N LEU A 216 15.41 -32.68 -10.49
CA LEU A 216 16.00 -32.98 -11.78
C LEU A 216 17.47 -32.54 -11.77
N ARG A 217 18.27 -33.21 -12.60
CA ARG A 217 19.63 -32.75 -12.86
C ARG A 217 19.55 -31.48 -13.71
N ASN A 218 20.30 -30.45 -13.33
CA ASN A 218 20.49 -29.29 -14.19
C ASN A 218 21.30 -29.72 -15.43
N LEU A 219 20.75 -29.53 -16.62
CA LEU A 219 21.33 -30.03 -17.87
C LEU A 219 22.55 -29.22 -18.33
N GLU A 220 22.66 -27.96 -17.91
CA GLU A 220 23.74 -27.05 -18.32
C GLU A 220 24.98 -27.21 -17.44
N GLU A 221 24.80 -27.16 -16.12
CA GLU A 221 25.89 -27.08 -15.13
C GLU A 221 26.06 -28.39 -14.35
N GLY A 222 25.12 -29.33 -14.48
CA GLY A 222 25.22 -30.70 -13.98
C GLY A 222 24.87 -30.88 -12.50
N GLY A 223 24.46 -29.82 -11.79
CA GLY A 223 24.01 -29.86 -10.40
C GLY A 223 22.77 -30.73 -10.19
N THR A 224 22.61 -31.27 -8.98
CA THR A 224 21.51 -32.19 -8.62
C THR A 224 20.89 -31.89 -7.27
N VAL A 225 21.33 -30.82 -6.60
CA VAL A 225 20.87 -30.50 -5.25
C VAL A 225 19.59 -29.69 -5.32
N MET A 226 18.54 -30.22 -4.71
CA MET A 226 17.31 -29.48 -4.37
C MET A 226 17.34 -29.17 -2.88
N GLY A 227 17.14 -27.89 -2.54
CA GLY A 227 17.01 -27.43 -1.17
C GLY A 227 15.73 -26.62 -1.02
N ILE A 228 14.77 -27.13 -0.26
CA ILE A 228 13.49 -26.45 0.02
C ILE A 228 13.47 -26.04 1.48
N GLY A 229 13.21 -24.76 1.74
CA GLY A 229 13.11 -24.21 3.09
C GLY A 229 11.66 -24.17 3.58
N ARG A 230 10.78 -23.60 2.76
CA ARG A 230 9.37 -23.39 3.09
C ARG A 230 8.50 -23.43 1.84
N ILE A 231 7.28 -23.90 2.00
CA ILE A 231 6.17 -23.63 1.09
C ILE A 231 5.13 -22.82 1.87
N GLU A 232 4.71 -21.69 1.33
CA GLU A 232 3.72 -20.80 1.94
C GLU A 232 2.48 -20.74 1.06
N VAL A 233 1.31 -21.01 1.64
CA VAL A 233 0.03 -20.82 0.98
C VAL A 233 -0.41 -19.39 1.23
N LEU A 234 -0.46 -18.59 0.17
CA LEU A 234 -0.71 -17.15 0.25
C LEU A 234 -2.19 -16.86 0.52
N ASP A 235 -2.43 -15.72 1.17
CA ASP A 235 -3.77 -15.18 1.39
C ASP A 235 -4.56 -15.04 0.06
N PRO A 236 -5.90 -15.20 0.09
CA PRO A 236 -6.77 -15.01 -1.05
C PRO A 236 -6.53 -13.67 -1.72
N THR A 237 -6.24 -13.71 -3.01
CA THR A 237 -6.04 -12.49 -3.80
C THR A 237 -7.31 -11.65 -3.80
N ARG A 238 -7.15 -10.35 -3.57
CA ARG A 238 -8.27 -9.41 -3.62
C ARG A 238 -8.60 -9.11 -5.08
N THR A 239 -9.79 -9.51 -5.51
CA THR A 239 -10.34 -9.12 -6.80
C THR A 239 -11.18 -7.86 -6.63
N SER A 240 -11.03 -6.88 -7.53
CA SER A 240 -11.78 -5.63 -7.46
C SER A 240 -12.22 -5.18 -8.85
N SER A 241 -13.40 -4.56 -8.94
CA SER A 241 -13.87 -3.94 -10.18
C SER A 241 -13.54 -2.46 -10.16
N LEU A 242 -12.34 -2.11 -10.62
CA LEU A 242 -11.86 -0.72 -10.63
C LEU A 242 -12.84 0.23 -11.34
N GLY A 243 -13.42 -0.19 -12.47
CA GLY A 243 -14.41 0.59 -13.20
C GLY A 243 -15.66 0.91 -12.38
N THR A 244 -16.14 -0.04 -11.57
CA THR A 244 -17.29 0.15 -10.69
C THR A 244 -16.96 1.08 -9.53
N ILE A 245 -15.80 0.90 -8.89
CA ILE A 245 -15.34 1.74 -7.78
C ILE A 245 -15.17 3.19 -8.24
N LEU A 246 -14.48 3.41 -9.36
CA LEU A 246 -14.29 4.75 -9.93
C LEU A 246 -15.61 5.34 -10.42
N GLY A 247 -16.50 4.53 -11.00
CA GLY A 247 -17.85 4.95 -11.40
C GLY A 247 -18.66 5.45 -10.21
N LEU A 248 -18.64 4.73 -9.09
CA LEU A 248 -19.30 5.13 -7.85
C LEU A 248 -18.70 6.43 -7.29
N LEU A 249 -17.38 6.55 -7.29
CA LEU A 249 -16.69 7.76 -6.87
C LEU A 249 -17.13 8.97 -7.71
N VAL A 250 -17.16 8.85 -9.03
CA VAL A 250 -17.64 9.92 -9.93
C VAL A 250 -19.08 10.29 -9.62
N ILE A 251 -19.97 9.31 -9.38
CA ILE A 251 -21.35 9.56 -8.99
C ILE A 251 -21.42 10.37 -7.68
N VAL A 252 -20.62 9.99 -6.67
CA VAL A 252 -20.56 10.72 -5.39
C VAL A 252 -20.07 12.15 -5.59
N GLU A 253 -19.07 12.38 -6.45
CA GLU A 253 -18.60 13.73 -6.75
C GLU A 253 -19.65 14.57 -7.49
N LEU A 254 -20.38 13.99 -8.44
CA LEU A 254 -21.46 14.68 -9.14
C LEU A 254 -22.61 15.06 -8.18
N ILE A 255 -22.98 14.15 -7.27
CA ILE A 255 -23.95 14.42 -6.21
C ILE A 255 -23.43 15.53 -5.29
N GLY A 256 -22.17 15.47 -4.88
CA GLY A 256 -21.54 16.48 -4.05
C GLY A 256 -21.52 17.86 -4.70
N LEU A 257 -21.24 17.93 -6.00
CA LEU A 257 -21.24 19.17 -6.77
C LEU A 257 -22.67 19.73 -6.88
N ALA A 258 -23.65 18.90 -7.23
CA ALA A 258 -25.05 19.30 -7.28
C ALA A 258 -25.55 19.79 -5.91
N PHE A 259 -25.18 19.09 -4.83
CA PHE A 259 -25.48 19.49 -3.46
C PHE A 259 -24.83 20.84 -3.12
N ALA A 260 -23.54 21.00 -3.40
CA ALA A 260 -22.78 22.20 -3.07
C ALA A 260 -23.33 23.46 -3.74
N PHE A 261 -23.67 23.37 -5.03
CA PHE A 261 -24.20 24.51 -5.79
C PHE A 261 -25.73 24.69 -5.64
N GLY A 262 -26.44 23.66 -5.15
CA GLY A 262 -27.85 23.70 -4.84
C GLY A 262 -28.12 24.00 -3.36
N PRO A 263 -28.61 23.01 -2.57
CA PRO A 263 -29.03 23.24 -1.18
C PRO A 263 -27.87 23.48 -0.21
N GLY A 264 -26.69 22.88 -0.45
CA GLY A 264 -25.54 22.89 0.46
C GLY A 264 -24.99 24.28 0.76
N ARG A 265 -24.94 25.17 -0.24
CA ARG A 265 -24.46 26.57 -0.05
C ARG A 265 -25.27 27.35 1.00
N ASN A 266 -26.55 27.00 1.17
CA ASN A 266 -27.42 27.67 2.14
C ASN A 266 -27.19 27.12 3.56
N LEU A 267 -26.92 25.82 3.68
CA LEU A 267 -26.68 25.15 4.97
C LEU A 267 -25.41 25.63 5.67
N VAL A 268 -24.37 25.97 4.90
CA VAL A 268 -23.10 26.49 5.47
C VAL A 268 -23.10 28.00 5.68
N GLY A 269 -24.21 28.69 5.39
CA GLY A 269 -24.31 30.15 5.38
C GLY A 269 -23.95 30.81 6.71
N GLY A 270 -24.29 30.20 7.85
CA GLY A 270 -23.91 30.72 9.18
C GLY A 270 -22.51 30.30 9.65
N ILE A 271 -21.93 29.28 9.02
CA ILE A 271 -20.64 28.70 9.40
C ILE A 271 -19.49 29.41 8.66
N ILE A 272 -19.71 29.76 7.39
CA ILE A 272 -18.69 30.33 6.50
C ILE A 272 -18.05 31.63 7.04
N ASP A 273 -18.77 32.42 7.82
CA ASP A 273 -18.24 33.69 8.34
C ASP A 273 -17.14 33.48 9.39
N ARG A 274 -17.02 32.27 9.93
CA ARG A 274 -15.94 31.84 10.82
C ARG A 274 -14.73 31.27 10.06
N PHE A 275 -14.87 30.97 8.76
CA PHE A 275 -13.82 30.32 7.98
C PHE A 275 -12.84 31.33 7.39
N ASP A 276 -11.73 31.56 8.10
CA ASP A 276 -10.53 32.21 7.58
C ASP A 276 -9.44 31.16 7.24
N THR A 277 -8.26 31.61 6.81
CA THR A 277 -7.14 30.75 6.43
C THR A 277 -6.74 29.80 7.56
N LYS A 278 -6.76 30.25 8.82
CA LYS A 278 -6.42 29.45 10.00
C LYS A 278 -7.47 28.36 10.25
N HIS A 279 -8.76 28.71 10.18
CA HIS A 279 -9.84 27.75 10.38
C HIS A 279 -9.90 26.71 9.27
N THR A 280 -9.66 27.11 8.01
CA THR A 280 -9.57 26.17 6.89
C THR A 280 -8.38 25.22 7.04
N LEU A 281 -7.24 25.71 7.55
CA LEU A 281 -6.09 24.86 7.86
C LEU A 281 -6.41 23.88 9.02
N LEU A 282 -7.08 24.34 10.08
CA LEU A 282 -7.56 23.46 11.16
C LEU A 282 -8.54 22.40 10.64
N LEU A 283 -9.46 22.75 9.73
CA LEU A 283 -10.36 21.79 9.09
C LEU A 283 -9.55 20.71 8.36
N SER A 284 -8.51 21.08 7.61
CA SER A 284 -7.68 20.09 6.91
C SER A 284 -6.99 19.11 7.87
N LEU A 285 -6.52 19.58 9.04
CA LEU A 285 -5.93 18.71 10.06
C LEU A 285 -6.94 17.74 10.67
N VAL A 286 -8.19 18.18 10.87
CA VAL A 286 -9.29 17.31 11.33
C VAL A 286 -9.58 16.23 10.28
N VAL A 287 -9.71 16.61 9.01
CA VAL A 287 -9.95 15.66 7.91
C VAL A 287 -8.79 14.67 7.78
N TYR A 288 -7.54 15.13 7.89
CA TYR A 288 -6.36 14.25 7.94
C TYR A 288 -6.35 13.29 9.14
N SER A 289 -6.85 13.73 10.29
CA SER A 289 -7.00 12.85 11.45
C SER A 289 -8.04 11.77 11.18
N ILE A 290 -9.17 12.10 10.53
CA ILE A 290 -10.18 11.12 10.11
C ILE A 290 -9.59 10.13 9.10
N ILE A 291 -8.84 10.63 8.10
CA ILE A 291 -8.12 9.78 7.12
C ILE A 291 -7.20 8.80 7.83
N ALA A 292 -6.41 9.25 8.81
CA ALA A 292 -5.47 8.38 9.52
C ALA A 292 -6.18 7.33 10.38
N VAL A 293 -7.29 7.69 11.06
CA VAL A 293 -8.11 6.73 11.82
C VAL A 293 -8.76 5.71 10.89
N TRP A 294 -9.35 6.15 9.77
CA TRP A 294 -9.94 5.23 8.79
C TRP A 294 -8.87 4.34 8.15
N GLY A 295 -7.71 4.92 7.85
CA GLY A 295 -6.45 4.26 7.48
C GLY A 295 -6.04 3.15 8.44
N PHE A 296 -6.37 3.22 9.71
CA PHE A 296 -6.02 2.16 10.64
C PHE A 296 -6.93 0.93 10.51
N ILE A 297 -8.21 1.13 10.16
CA ILE A 297 -9.25 0.09 10.22
C ILE A 297 -9.73 -0.43 8.86
N LEU A 298 -9.45 0.28 7.75
CA LEU A 298 -9.95 -0.10 6.44
C LEU A 298 -9.44 -1.47 6.01
N ASN A 299 -10.29 -2.22 5.30
CA ASN A 299 -9.95 -3.57 4.86
C ASN A 299 -10.48 -3.93 3.47
N ALA A 300 -10.99 -2.97 2.68
CA ALA A 300 -11.44 -3.22 1.31
C ALA A 300 -10.82 -2.23 0.31
N VAL A 301 -10.64 -2.65 -0.94
CA VAL A 301 -10.09 -1.81 -2.04
C VAL A 301 -10.95 -0.56 -2.26
N ILE A 302 -12.28 -0.66 -2.18
CA ILE A 302 -13.18 0.52 -2.28
C ILE A 302 -12.86 1.57 -1.21
N GLU A 303 -12.60 1.17 0.04
CA GLU A 303 -12.29 2.11 1.12
C GLU A 303 -10.98 2.82 0.84
N PHE A 304 -9.98 2.11 0.31
CA PHE A 304 -8.71 2.68 -0.08
C PHE A 304 -8.84 3.76 -1.17
N TRP A 305 -9.64 3.52 -2.21
CA TRP A 305 -9.88 4.51 -3.26
C TRP A 305 -10.60 5.76 -2.76
N PHE A 306 -11.62 5.58 -1.92
CA PHE A 306 -12.36 6.70 -1.32
C PHE A 306 -11.48 7.48 -0.33
N LEU A 307 -10.64 6.79 0.46
CA LEU A 307 -9.65 7.42 1.33
C LEU A 307 -8.60 8.20 0.52
N ALA A 308 -8.09 7.63 -0.57
CA ALA A 308 -7.16 8.31 -1.47
C ALA A 308 -7.78 9.60 -2.04
N PHE A 309 -9.03 9.55 -2.48
CA PHE A 309 -9.72 10.75 -2.95
C PHE A 309 -9.92 11.78 -1.82
N MET A 310 -10.24 11.32 -0.62
CA MET A 310 -10.34 12.18 0.57
C MET A 310 -9.00 12.88 0.87
N VAL A 311 -7.86 12.19 0.74
CA VAL A 311 -6.51 12.79 0.80
C VAL A 311 -6.34 13.85 -0.28
N ALA A 312 -6.75 13.56 -1.52
CA ALA A 312 -6.69 14.51 -2.64
C ALA A 312 -7.45 15.81 -2.32
N THR A 313 -8.61 15.71 -1.66
CA THR A 313 -9.41 16.89 -1.32
C THR A 313 -8.69 17.89 -0.41
N VAL A 314 -7.77 17.42 0.44
CA VAL A 314 -7.09 18.27 1.45
C VAL A 314 -5.62 18.55 1.14
N GLN A 315 -4.96 17.72 0.34
CA GLN A 315 -3.50 17.73 0.17
C GLN A 315 -2.94 19.00 -0.47
N GLY A 316 -3.49 19.43 -1.60
CA GLY A 316 -3.00 20.65 -2.26
C GLY A 316 -3.43 21.93 -1.55
N GLY A 317 -4.64 21.93 -0.97
CA GLY A 317 -5.23 23.09 -0.30
C GLY A 317 -4.50 23.49 0.97
N SER A 318 -4.22 22.52 1.84
CA SER A 318 -3.57 22.76 3.13
C SER A 318 -2.16 23.33 2.99
N GLN A 319 -1.36 22.83 2.03
CA GLN A 319 0.00 23.33 1.78
C GLN A 319 0.01 24.77 1.28
N ALA A 320 -0.87 25.11 0.33
CA ALA A 320 -0.99 26.46 -0.20
C ALA A 320 -1.48 27.46 0.87
N LEU A 321 -2.46 27.05 1.68
CA LEU A 321 -2.99 27.88 2.78
C LEU A 321 -1.97 28.10 3.90
N SER A 322 -1.19 27.09 4.26
CA SER A 322 -0.12 27.23 5.26
C SER A 322 0.93 28.25 4.81
N ARG A 323 1.38 28.16 3.56
CA ARG A 323 2.35 29.11 2.97
C ARG A 323 1.79 30.52 2.90
N SER A 324 0.56 30.70 2.44
CA SER A 324 -0.04 32.03 2.33
C SER A 324 -0.33 32.67 3.69
N LEU A 325 -0.72 31.87 4.69
CA LEU A 325 -0.88 32.34 6.06
C LEU A 325 0.44 32.84 6.64
N TYR A 326 1.51 32.07 6.47
CA TYR A 326 2.85 32.43 6.93
C TYR A 326 3.36 33.70 6.24
N ALA A 327 3.22 33.78 4.92
CA ALA A 327 3.61 34.95 4.13
C ALA A 327 2.86 36.21 4.60
N ALA A 328 1.56 36.11 4.89
CA ALA A 328 0.76 37.25 5.34
C ALA A 328 1.17 37.79 6.73
N MET A 329 1.90 37.01 7.53
CA MET A 329 2.41 37.40 8.85
C MET A 329 3.91 37.71 8.83
N SER A 330 4.57 37.66 7.67
CA SER A 330 5.99 37.94 7.52
C SER A 330 6.18 39.37 7.00
N PRO A 331 7.06 40.18 7.60
CA PRO A 331 7.44 41.48 7.05
C PRO A 331 8.03 41.32 5.65
N THR A 332 7.68 42.22 4.74
CA THR A 332 8.21 42.26 3.38
C THR A 332 9.71 42.57 3.39
N SER A 333 10.14 43.49 4.27
CA SER A 333 11.55 43.89 4.42
C SER A 333 12.47 42.75 4.89
N GLN A 334 11.94 41.73 5.56
CA GLN A 334 12.68 40.59 6.10
C GLN A 334 12.19 39.24 5.55
N SER A 335 11.49 39.26 4.41
CA SER A 335 10.88 38.07 3.82
C SER A 335 11.87 36.92 3.60
N GLY A 336 13.11 37.22 3.20
CA GLY A 336 14.17 36.22 3.02
C GLY A 336 14.52 35.44 4.29
N GLU A 337 14.59 36.11 5.44
CA GLU A 337 14.88 35.46 6.73
C GLU A 337 13.71 34.58 7.17
N PHE A 338 12.49 35.11 7.11
CA PHE A 338 11.28 34.36 7.46
C PHE A 338 11.08 33.13 6.56
N PHE A 339 11.24 33.25 5.24
CA PHE A 339 11.16 32.10 4.33
C PHE A 339 12.35 31.14 4.49
N GLY A 340 13.52 31.63 4.91
CA GLY A 340 14.65 30.81 5.33
C GLY A 340 14.28 29.88 6.49
N PHE A 341 13.73 30.44 7.57
CA PHE A 341 13.23 29.65 8.71
C PHE A 341 12.13 28.65 8.30
N PHE A 342 11.15 29.09 7.49
CA PHE A 342 10.08 28.21 6.99
C PHE A 342 10.64 27.02 6.19
N SER A 343 11.64 27.26 5.36
CA SER A 343 12.31 26.22 4.56
C SER A 343 13.05 25.22 5.44
N ILE A 344 13.78 25.69 6.45
CA ILE A 344 14.47 24.83 7.43
C ILE A 344 13.46 23.95 8.17
N MET A 345 12.38 24.54 8.70
CA MET A 345 11.33 23.79 9.40
C MET A 345 10.67 22.73 8.50
N SER A 346 10.45 23.06 7.22
CA SER A 346 9.90 22.11 6.24
C SER A 346 10.83 20.91 6.02
N LYS A 347 12.15 21.14 5.98
CA LYS A 347 13.15 20.06 5.87
C LYS A 347 13.18 19.17 7.12
N PHE A 348 13.09 19.74 8.32
CA PHE A 348 12.95 18.97 9.54
C PHE A 348 11.68 18.11 9.54
N SER A 349 10.55 18.67 9.10
CA SER A 349 9.31 17.90 8.96
C SER A 349 9.45 16.75 7.96
N ALA A 350 10.13 16.97 6.83
CA ALA A 350 10.38 15.94 5.81
C ALA A 350 11.31 14.82 6.29
N LEU A 351 12.17 15.10 7.28
CA LEU A 351 13.03 14.10 7.91
C LEU A 351 12.31 13.33 9.03
N ILE A 352 11.59 14.03 9.91
CA ILE A 352 10.94 13.44 11.09
C ILE A 352 9.80 12.49 10.67
N GLY A 353 9.04 12.83 9.63
CA GLY A 353 7.90 12.02 9.17
C GLY A 353 8.28 10.57 8.85
N PRO A 354 9.19 10.32 7.89
CA PRO A 354 9.68 8.98 7.58
C PRO A 354 10.34 8.28 8.77
N LEU A 355 11.06 9.01 9.62
CA LEU A 355 11.73 8.42 10.79
C LEU A 355 10.72 7.88 11.81
N VAL A 356 9.66 8.65 12.12
CA VAL A 356 8.60 8.19 13.03
C VAL A 356 7.79 7.06 12.40
N PHE A 357 7.50 7.16 11.10
CA PHE A 357 6.82 6.09 10.39
C PHE A 357 7.62 4.79 10.43
N PHE A 358 8.91 4.83 10.09
CA PHE A 358 9.83 3.70 10.16
C PHE A 358 9.93 3.14 11.59
N GLY A 359 10.13 4.00 12.59
CA GLY A 359 10.18 3.58 13.99
C GLY A 359 8.90 2.88 14.46
N ALA A 360 7.73 3.36 14.00
CA ALA A 360 6.46 2.70 14.30
C ALA A 360 6.32 1.35 13.58
N VAL A 361 6.70 1.24 12.30
CA VAL A 361 6.72 -0.05 11.58
C VAL A 361 7.62 -1.04 12.31
N GLN A 362 8.83 -0.65 12.70
CA GLN A 362 9.77 -1.52 13.42
C GLN A 362 9.24 -1.93 14.80
N ALA A 363 8.55 -1.03 15.51
CA ALA A 363 8.04 -1.32 16.85
C ALA A 363 6.78 -2.21 16.84
N PHE A 364 5.92 -2.09 15.82
CA PHE A 364 4.62 -2.76 15.78
C PHE A 364 4.50 -3.83 14.68
N GLY A 365 5.55 -4.04 13.87
CA GLY A 365 5.58 -5.03 12.79
C GLY A 365 4.58 -4.79 11.66
N SER A 366 3.92 -3.63 11.60
CA SER A 366 2.92 -3.30 10.59
C SER A 366 2.85 -1.80 10.32
N SER A 367 2.46 -1.42 9.10
CA SER A 367 2.29 0.00 8.76
C SER A 367 1.01 0.64 9.26
N ARG A 368 0.01 -0.14 9.71
CA ARG A 368 -1.27 0.40 10.23
C ARG A 368 -1.04 1.30 11.46
N PRO A 369 -0.35 0.86 12.53
CA PRO A 369 0.02 1.73 13.65
C PRO A 369 0.90 2.92 13.24
N ALA A 370 1.74 2.75 12.22
CA ALA A 370 2.59 3.84 11.72
C ALA A 370 1.78 4.97 11.07
N VAL A 371 0.72 4.66 10.31
CA VAL A 371 -0.24 5.66 9.82
C VAL A 371 -0.95 6.36 10.98
N LEU A 372 -1.38 5.60 11.99
CA LEU A 372 -2.07 6.14 13.17
C LEU A 372 -1.16 7.07 14.00
N ALA A 373 0.13 6.77 14.10
CA ALA A 373 1.10 7.59 14.84
C ALA A 373 1.20 9.02 14.30
N ILE A 374 0.90 9.24 13.01
CA ILE A 374 0.94 10.57 12.38
C ILE A 374 -0.14 11.51 12.99
N ILE A 375 -1.22 10.97 13.57
CA ILE A 375 -2.27 11.76 14.23
C ILE A 375 -1.70 12.65 15.34
N VAL A 376 -0.65 12.19 16.04
CA VAL A 376 0.02 13.00 17.07
C VAL A 376 0.49 14.33 16.49
N PHE A 377 1.07 14.32 15.28
CA PHE A 377 1.49 15.56 14.61
C PHE A 377 0.31 16.44 14.20
N PHE A 378 -0.80 15.87 13.75
CA PHE A 378 -2.00 16.64 13.41
C PHE A 378 -2.62 17.29 14.65
N ILE A 379 -2.68 16.57 15.77
CA ILE A 379 -3.19 17.09 17.05
C ILE A 379 -2.27 18.18 17.57
N VAL A 380 -0.95 17.92 17.67
CA VAL A 380 0.03 18.90 18.16
C VAL A 380 0.05 20.13 17.27
N GLY A 381 0.09 19.96 15.95
CA GLY A 381 0.02 21.04 14.98
C GLY A 381 -1.26 21.85 15.11
N GLY A 382 -2.41 21.18 15.30
CA GLY A 382 -3.69 21.85 15.54
C GLY A 382 -3.71 22.65 16.84
N LEU A 383 -3.18 22.10 17.94
CA LEU A 383 -3.09 22.79 19.23
C LEU A 383 -2.16 24.00 19.16
N LEU A 384 -1.01 23.88 18.49
CA LEU A 384 -0.08 24.99 18.27
C LEU A 384 -0.71 26.08 17.40
N LEU A 385 -1.33 25.70 16.28
CA LEU A 385 -2.00 26.64 15.37
C LEU A 385 -3.12 27.41 16.07
N ARG A 386 -3.85 26.78 17.00
CA ARG A 386 -4.88 27.46 17.80
C ARG A 386 -4.32 28.62 18.62
N ARG A 387 -3.08 28.53 19.12
CA ARG A 387 -2.42 29.59 19.90
C ARG A 387 -1.92 30.77 19.05
N VAL A 388 -1.86 30.63 17.73
CA VAL A 388 -1.38 31.71 16.85
C VAL A 388 -2.43 32.80 16.70
N ASP A 389 -2.09 34.04 17.04
CA ASP A 389 -2.88 35.23 16.72
C ASP A 389 -2.47 35.81 15.36
N VAL A 390 -3.29 35.54 14.36
CA VAL A 390 -3.03 35.95 12.97
C VAL A 390 -3.23 37.45 12.77
N ALA A 391 -4.15 38.06 13.52
CA ALA A 391 -4.44 39.49 13.38
C ALA A 391 -3.26 40.30 13.92
N GLU A 392 -2.73 39.89 15.07
CA GLU A 392 -1.56 40.51 15.67
C GLU A 392 -0.31 40.31 14.81
N GLY A 393 -0.06 39.09 14.30
CA GLY A 393 1.06 38.82 13.42
C GLY A 393 1.07 39.71 12.17
N ARG A 394 -0.10 39.89 11.53
CA ARG A 394 -0.27 40.81 10.39
C ARG A 394 -0.01 42.27 10.77
N ARG A 395 -0.43 42.69 11.96
CA ARG A 395 -0.25 44.06 12.44
C ARG A 395 1.23 44.37 12.66
N VAL A 396 1.94 43.47 13.33
CA VAL A 396 3.39 43.60 13.60
C VAL A 396 4.18 43.61 12.30
N ALA A 397 3.87 42.71 11.35
CA ALA A 397 4.54 42.68 10.06
C ALA A 397 4.41 43.99 9.28
N ARG A 398 3.19 44.56 9.22
CA ARG A 398 2.95 45.86 8.57
C ARG A 398 3.66 47.02 9.27
N ALA A 399 3.75 46.99 10.60
CA ALA A 399 4.45 48.02 11.36
C ALA A 399 5.96 47.99 11.08
N ALA A 400 6.55 46.81 10.99
CA ALA A 400 7.95 46.64 10.60
C ALA A 400 8.22 47.16 9.18
N ASP A 401 7.34 46.86 8.23
CA ASP A 401 7.47 47.37 6.86
C ASP A 401 7.34 48.90 6.77
N ALA A 402 6.41 49.49 7.54
CA ALA A 402 6.24 50.95 7.57
C ALA A 402 7.48 51.66 8.16
N GLY A 403 8.06 51.13 9.24
CA GLY A 403 9.27 51.71 9.84
C GLY A 403 10.52 51.62 8.97
N THR A 404 10.53 50.76 7.93
CA THR A 404 11.66 50.66 7.00
C THR A 404 11.57 51.66 5.84
N LEU A 405 10.42 52.34 5.66
CA LEU A 405 10.20 53.34 4.61
C LEU A 405 10.49 54.77 5.08
N ASP A 406 10.58 54.98 6.40
CA ASP A 406 10.87 56.27 7.04
C ASP A 406 12.38 56.49 7.34
N ASP A 407 13.20 55.44 7.20
CA ASP A 407 14.68 55.46 7.25
C ASP A 407 15.28 55.48 5.83
#